data_AF-F8VZG8-F1
#
_entry.id   AF-F8VZG8-F1
#
_cell.length_a   1.000
_cell.length_b   1.000
_cell.length_c   1.000
_cell.angle_alpha   90.00
_cell.angle_beta   90.00
_cell.angle_gamma   90.00
#
_symmetry.space_group_name_H-M   'P 1'
#
loop_
_entity.id
_entity.type
_entity.pdbx_description
1 polymer ?
#
loop_
_entity_poly.entity_id
_entity_poly.type
_entity_poly.pdbx_seq_one_letter_code
_entity_poly.pdbx_strand_id
1 'polypeptide(L)'
;MGDQNVYPGPIDNSGLLKDGDAQSLKEHLIDELDYILLPTEGWNKLVSWYTLMEGQEPIARKVVEQGMFVKHCKVEVYLTELKLCENGNMNNVVTRRFSKADTIDTIEKEIRKIFSIPDEKETRLWNKYMSNTFEPLNK
;
A
#
# COMPACT_ATOMS: atom_id res chain seq x y z
N MET A 1 -6.21 -12.96 -37.81
CA MET A 1 -6.66 -11.59 -37.51
C MET A 1 -7.82 -11.71 -36.53
N GLY A 2 -7.79 -10.99 -35.41
CA GLY A 2 -8.83 -11.07 -34.37
C GLY A 2 -10.14 -10.43 -34.81
N ASP A 3 -11.24 -10.84 -34.18
CA ASP A 3 -12.56 -10.24 -34.40
C ASP A 3 -12.56 -8.78 -33.93
N GLN A 4 -12.98 -7.85 -34.79
CA GLN A 4 -13.05 -6.42 -34.46
C GLN A 4 -14.03 -6.13 -33.32
N ASN A 5 -15.04 -7.00 -33.14
CA ASN A 5 -16.08 -6.81 -32.12
C ASN A 5 -15.56 -6.96 -30.67
N VAL A 6 -14.37 -7.53 -30.48
CA VAL A 6 -13.76 -7.73 -29.16
C VAL A 6 -12.43 -6.99 -29.00
N TYR A 7 -12.12 -6.06 -29.92
CA TYR A 7 -10.94 -5.23 -29.79
C TYR A 7 -11.05 -4.36 -28.53
N PRO A 8 -10.12 -4.48 -27.56
CA PRO A 8 -10.27 -3.86 -26.25
C PRO A 8 -10.08 -2.34 -26.28
N GLY A 9 -9.43 -1.79 -27.32
CA GLY A 9 -9.00 -0.39 -27.32
C GLY A 9 -7.80 -0.14 -26.40
N PRO A 10 -7.50 1.14 -26.09
CA PRO A 10 -6.48 1.51 -25.12
C PRO A 10 -6.75 0.93 -23.74
N ILE A 11 -5.66 0.65 -23.00
CA ILE A 11 -5.76 0.17 -21.62
C ILE A 11 -6.44 1.26 -20.79
N ASP A 12 -7.55 0.91 -20.15
CA ASP A 12 -8.35 1.79 -19.31
C ASP A 12 -8.46 1.23 -17.89
N ASN A 13 -7.79 1.87 -16.94
CA ASN A 13 -7.85 1.53 -15.51
C ASN A 13 -8.78 2.45 -14.71
N SER A 14 -9.58 3.30 -15.36
CA SER A 14 -10.48 4.26 -14.68
C SER A 14 -11.42 3.57 -13.69
N GLY A 15 -11.86 2.34 -14.01
CA GLY A 15 -12.70 1.51 -13.13
C GLY A 15 -12.06 1.18 -11.77
N LEU A 16 -10.73 1.19 -11.67
CA LEU A 16 -9.96 0.87 -10.45
C LEU A 16 -9.68 2.10 -9.59
N LEU A 17 -9.83 3.30 -10.12
CA LEU A 17 -9.41 4.55 -9.49
C LEU A 17 -10.57 5.27 -8.80
N LYS A 18 -10.31 6.00 -7.72
CA LYS A 18 -11.31 6.84 -7.04
C LYS A 18 -11.66 8.04 -7.91
N ASP A 19 -12.92 8.48 -7.84
CA ASP A 19 -13.37 9.64 -8.62
C ASP A 19 -12.58 10.89 -8.27
N GLY A 20 -12.02 11.56 -9.28
CA GLY A 20 -11.26 12.81 -9.12
C GLY A 20 -9.80 12.65 -8.68
N ASP A 21 -9.30 11.42 -8.50
CA ASP A 21 -7.90 11.14 -8.20
C ASP A 21 -7.37 9.99 -9.09
N ALA A 22 -6.58 10.37 -10.10
CA ALA A 22 -6.02 9.44 -11.07
C ALA A 22 -4.95 8.48 -10.50
N GLN A 23 -4.56 8.62 -9.23
CA GLN A 23 -3.51 7.82 -8.60
C GLN A 23 -4.01 6.99 -7.41
N SER A 24 -5.16 7.32 -6.84
CA SER A 24 -5.74 6.58 -5.72
C SER A 24 -6.62 5.42 -6.19
N LEU A 25 -6.24 4.20 -5.81
CA LEU A 25 -7.09 3.02 -6.00
C LEU A 25 -8.35 3.08 -5.14
N LYS A 26 -9.47 2.58 -5.67
CA LYS A 26 -10.64 2.19 -4.89
C LYS A 26 -10.23 1.17 -3.83
N GLU A 27 -10.95 1.14 -2.71
CA GLU A 27 -10.66 0.18 -1.65
C GLU A 27 -11.31 -1.17 -1.96
N HIS A 28 -10.75 -2.23 -1.36
CA HIS A 28 -11.29 -3.59 -1.43
C HIS A 28 -11.31 -4.26 -2.81
N LEU A 29 -10.53 -3.79 -3.79
CA LEU A 29 -10.34 -4.51 -5.05
C LEU A 29 -9.68 -5.88 -4.81
N ILE A 30 -10.20 -6.89 -5.50
CA ILE A 30 -9.83 -8.30 -5.36
C ILE A 30 -9.01 -8.73 -6.59
N ASP A 31 -7.85 -9.33 -6.33
CA ASP A 31 -6.98 -9.93 -7.35
C ASP A 31 -7.71 -11.05 -8.11
N GLU A 32 -7.50 -11.14 -9.41
CA GLU A 32 -8.17 -12.06 -10.35
C GLU A 32 -9.70 -11.85 -10.52
N LEU A 33 -10.30 -10.89 -9.82
CA LEU A 33 -11.71 -10.49 -9.99
C LEU A 33 -11.84 -9.09 -10.58
N ASP A 34 -11.23 -8.10 -9.92
CA ASP A 34 -11.31 -6.69 -10.31
C ASP A 34 -10.09 -6.27 -11.15
N TYR A 35 -8.93 -6.89 -10.90
CA TYR A 35 -7.69 -6.64 -11.64
C TYR A 35 -6.85 -7.90 -11.77
N ILE A 36 -5.88 -7.86 -12.68
CA ILE A 36 -4.81 -8.85 -12.79
C ILE A 36 -3.45 -8.17 -12.63
N LEU A 37 -2.46 -8.91 -12.14
CA LEU A 37 -1.10 -8.43 -11.97
C LEU A 37 -0.22 -8.86 -13.14
N LEU A 38 0.57 -7.93 -13.67
CA LEU A 38 1.52 -8.19 -14.75
C LEU A 38 2.94 -7.81 -14.33
N PRO A 39 3.95 -8.59 -14.74
CA PRO A 39 5.34 -8.13 -14.66
C PRO A 39 5.54 -6.92 -15.59
N THR A 40 6.59 -6.13 -15.32
CA THR A 40 6.92 -4.92 -16.10
C THR A 40 7.01 -5.21 -17.60
N GLU A 41 7.58 -6.34 -18.00
CA GLU A 41 7.66 -6.73 -19.42
C GLU A 41 6.27 -6.93 -20.04
N GLY A 42 5.36 -7.61 -19.33
CA GLY A 42 3.99 -7.84 -19.80
C GLY A 42 3.21 -6.54 -19.96
N TRP A 43 3.31 -5.65 -18.97
CA TRP A 43 2.72 -4.31 -19.03
C TRP A 43 3.25 -3.50 -20.23
N ASN A 44 4.56 -3.46 -20.42
CA ASN A 44 5.18 -2.69 -21.51
C ASN A 44 4.74 -3.20 -22.89
N LYS A 45 4.57 -4.52 -23.06
CA LYS A 45 4.04 -5.10 -24.31
C LYS A 45 2.60 -4.66 -24.55
N LEU A 46 1.73 -4.74 -23.54
CA LEU A 46 0.34 -4.29 -23.68
C LEU A 46 0.25 -2.80 -24.03
N VAL A 47 1.01 -1.95 -23.36
CA VAL A 47 1.06 -0.50 -23.68
C VAL A 47 1.57 -0.28 -25.10
N SER A 48 2.56 -1.03 -25.56
CA SER A 48 3.04 -0.93 -26.95
C SER A 48 2.02 -1.39 -27.98
N TRP A 49 1.17 -2.37 -27.65
CA TRP A 49 0.19 -2.93 -28.58
C TRP A 49 -1.12 -2.13 -28.63
N TYR A 50 -1.56 -1.62 -27.47
CA TYR A 50 -2.89 -1.04 -27.31
C TYR A 50 -2.88 0.43 -26.93
N THR A 51 -1.73 0.98 -26.50
CA THR A 51 -1.59 2.29 -25.85
C THR A 51 -2.26 2.36 -24.48
N LEU A 52 -1.88 3.36 -23.68
CA LEU A 52 -2.53 3.69 -22.42
C LEU A 52 -3.53 4.82 -22.68
N MET A 53 -4.71 4.74 -22.08
CA MET A 53 -5.70 5.82 -22.18
C MET A 53 -5.11 7.16 -21.76
N GLU A 54 -5.40 8.21 -22.54
CA GLU A 54 -4.85 9.56 -22.31
C GLU A 54 -5.20 10.07 -20.91
N GLY A 55 -4.20 10.66 -20.24
CA GLY A 55 -4.34 11.19 -18.87
C GLY A 55 -4.22 10.15 -17.75
N GLN A 56 -4.08 8.86 -18.06
CA GLN A 56 -3.80 7.83 -17.06
C GLN A 56 -2.30 7.57 -16.91
N GLU A 57 -1.91 7.14 -15.71
CA GLU A 57 -0.56 6.66 -15.39
C GLU A 57 -0.59 5.16 -15.01
N PRO A 58 0.51 4.41 -15.21
CA PRO A 58 0.60 3.02 -14.77
C PRO A 58 0.40 2.87 -13.26
N ILE A 59 -0.43 1.92 -12.84
CA ILE A 59 -0.65 1.58 -11.42
C ILE A 59 0.44 0.62 -10.96
N ALA A 60 1.68 1.11 -10.81
CA ALA A 60 2.82 0.31 -10.40
C ALA A 60 2.77 -0.04 -8.90
N ARG A 61 3.09 -1.29 -8.57
CA ARG A 61 3.19 -1.80 -7.18
C ARG A 61 4.44 -2.65 -7.01
N LYS A 62 4.92 -2.75 -5.77
CA LYS A 62 6.11 -3.52 -5.43
C LYS A 62 5.74 -4.89 -4.89
N VAL A 63 6.58 -5.87 -5.18
CA VAL A 63 6.54 -7.18 -4.50
C VAL A 63 7.21 -7.03 -3.15
N VAL A 64 6.57 -7.55 -2.10
CA VAL A 64 7.10 -7.59 -0.74
C VAL A 64 7.00 -9.01 -0.20
N GLU A 65 7.88 -9.37 0.72
CA GLU A 65 7.75 -10.62 1.47
C GLU A 65 6.70 -10.46 2.57
N GLN A 66 5.68 -11.30 2.56
CA GLN A 66 4.60 -11.29 3.53
C GLN A 66 4.47 -12.65 4.23
N GLY A 67 4.20 -12.62 5.54
CA GLY A 67 3.90 -13.78 6.38
C GLY A 67 4.65 -13.76 7.71
N MET A 68 4.05 -14.28 8.78
CA MET A 68 4.69 -14.27 10.11
C MET A 68 5.68 -15.43 10.29
N PHE A 69 5.32 -16.62 9.81
CA PHE A 69 6.14 -17.83 9.95
C PHE A 69 6.70 -18.31 8.61
N VAL A 70 5.83 -18.43 7.61
CA VAL A 70 6.21 -18.77 6.24
C VAL A 70 6.11 -17.51 5.40
N LYS A 71 7.18 -17.15 4.70
CA LYS A 71 7.25 -15.96 3.86
C LYS A 71 6.88 -16.30 2.42
N HIS A 72 6.03 -15.46 1.83
CA HIS A 72 5.68 -15.51 0.41
C HIS A 72 5.86 -14.12 -0.20
N CYS A 73 6.36 -14.07 -1.42
CA CYS A 73 6.39 -12.84 -2.21
C CYS A 73 4.98 -12.53 -2.72
N LYS A 74 4.47 -11.33 -2.40
CA LYS A 74 3.18 -10.85 -2.88
C LYS A 74 3.28 -9.40 -3.34
N VAL A 75 2.58 -9.04 -4.40
CA VAL A 75 2.45 -7.63 -4.78
C VAL A 75 1.62 -6.90 -3.72
N GLU A 76 2.21 -5.89 -3.12
CA GLU A 76 1.54 -5.05 -2.12
C GLU A 76 0.72 -3.97 -2.82
N VAL A 77 -0.57 -4.24 -3.03
CA VAL A 77 -1.49 -3.30 -3.69
C VAL A 77 -1.92 -2.18 -2.77
N TYR A 78 -2.17 -2.51 -1.49
CA TYR A 78 -2.53 -1.55 -0.44
C TYR A 78 -1.54 -1.61 0.71
N LEU A 79 -1.06 -0.44 1.11
CA LEU A 79 -0.27 -0.26 2.32
C LEU A 79 -1.17 -0.43 3.56
N THR A 80 -0.57 -0.85 4.66
CA THR A 80 -1.26 -0.94 5.96
C THR A 80 -1.34 0.44 6.58
N GLU A 81 -2.55 0.92 6.83
CA GLU A 81 -2.79 2.16 7.54
C GLU A 81 -2.70 1.94 9.06
N LEU A 82 -1.83 2.69 9.73
CA LEU A 82 -1.64 2.68 11.18
C LEU A 82 -1.99 4.04 11.77
N LYS A 83 -2.65 3.99 12.95
CA LYS A 83 -2.93 5.15 13.79
C LYS A 83 -1.84 5.28 14.84
N LEU A 84 -1.11 6.38 14.80
CA LEU A 84 0.05 6.65 15.65
C LEU A 84 -0.31 7.73 16.68
N CYS A 85 0.11 7.56 17.93
CA CYS A 85 -0.05 8.56 18.97
C CYS A 85 1.05 8.41 20.03
N GLU A 86 1.28 9.47 20.80
CA GLU A 86 2.13 9.42 21.99
C GLU A 86 1.33 9.04 23.23
N ASN A 87 1.96 8.33 24.16
CA ASN A 87 1.33 7.92 25.41
C ASN A 87 0.81 9.11 26.24
N GLY A 88 1.51 10.25 26.21
CA GLY A 88 1.11 11.47 26.92
C GLY A 88 -0.15 12.15 26.35
N ASN A 89 -0.51 11.85 25.10
CA ASN A 89 -1.69 12.42 24.45
C ASN A 89 -2.25 11.47 23.38
N MET A 90 -2.98 10.46 23.84
CA MET A 90 -3.62 9.47 22.97
C MET A 90 -4.73 10.04 22.06
N ASN A 91 -5.19 11.27 22.31
CA ASN A 91 -6.18 11.94 21.46
C ASN A 91 -5.53 12.57 20.23
N ASN A 92 -4.23 12.87 20.28
CA ASN A 92 -3.47 13.36 19.14
C ASN A 92 -3.03 12.20 18.24
N VAL A 93 -3.96 11.72 17.41
CA VAL A 93 -3.75 10.59 16.51
C VAL A 93 -3.34 11.10 15.13
N VAL A 94 -2.21 10.58 14.63
CA VAL A 94 -1.72 10.82 13.28
C VAL A 94 -1.77 9.50 12.50
N THR A 95 -2.41 9.52 11.33
CA THR A 95 -2.50 8.36 10.45
C THR A 95 -1.34 8.33 9.46
N ARG A 96 -0.73 7.15 9.29
CA ARG A 96 0.32 6.88 8.29
C ARG A 96 0.11 5.53 7.64
N ARG A 97 0.65 5.36 6.44
CA ARG A 97 0.60 4.12 5.68
C ARG A 97 2.00 3.54 5.59
N PHE A 98 2.12 2.25 5.92
CA PHE A 98 3.38 1.51 5.93
C PHE A 98 3.27 0.28 5.07
N SER A 99 4.40 -0.14 4.49
CA SER A 99 4.51 -1.45 3.86
C SER A 99 4.46 -2.55 4.93
N LYS A 100 3.93 -3.72 4.59
CA LYS A 100 4.02 -4.92 5.42
C LYS A 100 5.45 -5.43 5.57
N ALA A 101 6.37 -4.98 4.71
CA ALA A 101 7.79 -5.23 4.84
C ALA A 101 8.52 -4.18 5.69
N ASP A 102 7.85 -3.08 6.08
CA ASP A 102 8.47 -2.11 6.99
C ASP A 102 8.68 -2.73 8.38
N THR A 103 9.85 -2.44 8.93
CA THR A 103 10.22 -2.93 10.26
C THR A 103 9.62 -2.07 11.36
N ILE A 104 9.56 -2.61 12.58
CA ILE A 104 9.19 -1.85 13.78
C ILE A 104 10.12 -0.64 13.96
N ASP A 105 11.40 -0.76 13.63
CA ASP A 105 12.36 0.34 13.70
C ASP A 105 12.03 1.47 12.70
N THR A 106 11.60 1.11 11.49
CA THR A 106 11.12 2.09 10.49
C THR A 106 9.89 2.85 11.01
N ILE A 107 8.93 2.13 11.60
CA ILE A 107 7.72 2.72 12.18
C ILE A 107 8.09 3.63 13.35
N GLU A 108 8.98 3.20 14.25
CA GLU A 108 9.44 4.00 15.39
C GLU A 108 10.12 5.30 14.94
N LYS A 109 11.00 5.23 13.93
CA LYS A 109 11.66 6.43 13.37
C LYS A 109 10.65 7.44 12.83
N GLU A 110 9.62 6.98 12.12
CA GLU A 110 8.56 7.86 11.62
C GLU A 110 7.72 8.44 12.77
N ILE A 111 7.40 7.65 13.80
CA ILE A 111 6.71 8.15 15.02
C ILE A 111 7.56 9.24 15.69
N ARG A 112 8.85 8.97 15.93
CA ARG A 112 9.77 9.95 16.53
C ARG A 112 9.81 11.25 15.74
N LYS A 113 9.86 11.17 14.42
CA LYS A 113 9.82 12.34 13.53
C LYS A 113 8.50 13.11 13.66
N ILE A 114 7.36 12.43 13.63
CA ILE A 114 6.02 13.06 13.72
C ILE A 114 5.85 13.81 15.03
N PHE A 115 6.29 13.19 16.13
CA PHE A 115 6.10 13.72 17.48
C PHE A 115 7.34 14.45 18.03
N SER A 116 8.35 14.69 17.18
CA SER A 116 9.58 15.41 17.54
C SER A 116 10.28 14.83 18.78
N ILE A 117 10.34 13.49 18.88
CA ILE A 117 11.02 12.78 19.97
C ILE A 117 12.53 12.72 19.64
N PRO A 118 13.41 13.27 20.50
CA PRO A 118 14.86 13.25 20.26
C PRO A 118 15.47 11.84 20.25
N ASP A 119 16.57 11.65 19.51
CA ASP A 119 17.23 10.35 19.34
C ASP A 119 17.83 9.81 20.64
N GLU A 120 18.25 10.70 21.55
CA GLU A 120 18.79 10.34 22.86
C GLU A 120 17.73 9.84 23.84
N LYS A 121 16.43 10.06 23.55
CA LYS A 121 15.35 9.57 24.40
C LYS A 121 15.06 8.10 24.08
N GLU A 122 15.15 7.26 25.09
CA GLU A 122 14.64 5.89 25.01
C GLU A 122 13.12 5.89 24.82
N THR A 123 12.63 5.03 23.93
CA THR A 123 11.20 4.84 23.68
C THR A 123 10.85 3.36 23.73
N ARG A 124 9.58 3.09 24.03
CA ARG A 124 8.97 1.76 23.90
C ARG A 124 7.74 1.90 23.02
N LEU A 125 7.59 0.99 22.07
CA LEU A 125 6.43 0.97 21.19
C LEU A 125 5.41 -0.06 21.68
N TRP A 126 4.13 0.30 21.60
CA TRP A 126 3.02 -0.54 22.04
C TRP A 126 1.98 -0.63 20.94
N ASN A 127 1.51 -1.85 20.66
CA ASN A 127 0.34 -2.08 19.83
C ASN A 127 -0.91 -2.11 20.70
N LYS A 128 -1.99 -1.48 20.23
CA LYS A 128 -3.31 -1.52 20.85
C LYS A 128 -4.29 -2.20 19.90
N TYR A 129 -4.43 -3.52 20.03
CA TYR A 129 -5.31 -4.32 19.17
C TYR A 129 -6.76 -4.37 19.68
N MET A 130 -6.96 -4.45 21.00
CA MET A 130 -8.27 -4.34 21.65
C MET A 130 -8.33 -3.09 22.54
N SER A 131 -9.53 -2.57 22.80
CA SER A 131 -9.75 -1.25 23.41
C SER A 131 -9.03 -1.01 24.75
N ASN A 132 -8.64 -2.07 25.47
CA ASN A 132 -8.07 -1.99 26.82
C ASN A 132 -6.72 -2.72 27.01
N THR A 133 -6.11 -3.33 25.99
CA THR A 133 -4.84 -4.05 26.13
C THR A 133 -3.75 -3.46 25.24
N PHE A 134 -2.57 -3.28 25.82
CA PHE A 134 -1.36 -2.85 25.12
C PHE A 134 -0.37 -4.01 25.11
N GLU A 135 0.11 -4.35 23.92
CA GLU A 135 1.14 -5.36 23.72
C GLU A 135 2.44 -4.67 23.32
N PRO A 136 3.56 -4.93 24.02
CA PRO A 136 4.83 -4.32 23.66
C PRO A 136 5.28 -4.86 22.30
N LEU A 137 5.69 -3.95 21.41
CA LEU A 137 6.30 -4.30 20.13
C LEU A 137 7.82 -4.36 20.33
N ASN A 138 8.39 -5.53 20.07
CA ASN A 138 9.84 -5.75 20.13
C ASN A 138 10.45 -5.57 18.73
N LYS A 139 11.70 -5.09 18.71
CA LYS A 139 12.52 -4.99 17.49
C LYS A 139 13.05 -6.36 17.07
#